data_AF-A0A2D0H8P1-F1
#
_entry.id   AF-A0A2D0H8P1-F1
#
_cell.length_a   1.000
_cell.length_b   1.000
_cell.length_c   1.000
_cell.angle_alpha   90.00
_cell.angle_beta   90.00
_cell.angle_gamma   90.00
#
_symmetry.space_group_name_H-M   'P 1'
#
loop_
_entity.id
_entity.type
_entity.pdbx_description
1 polymer ?
#
loop_
_entity_poly.entity_id
_entity_poly.type
_entity_poly.pdbx_seq_one_letter_code
_entity_poly.pdbx_strand_id
1 'polypeptide(L)'
;MSVPLSICLTKSDRTLLTYGEFEGNRNNSSYKLARNLLGTSTLLTRNRIAYYPQPRQLFDRYCDHCTPPLESTEADTILHSANKTTAFASRDFGSIVMSIRKWKSHRKSKKQCVRKPKD
;
A
#
# COMPACT_ATOMS: atom_id res chain seq x y z
N MET A 1 6.87 -0.60 16.26
CA MET A 1 6.90 -1.64 15.21
C MET A 1 5.98 -1.18 14.08
N SER A 2 6.53 -0.94 12.89
CA SER A 2 5.74 -0.51 11.73
C SER A 2 5.13 -1.71 11.00
N VAL A 3 3.96 -1.53 10.37
CA VAL A 3 3.27 -2.54 9.54
C VAL A 3 3.42 -2.23 8.05
N PRO A 4 3.48 -3.22 7.14
CA PRO A 4 3.53 -2.94 5.72
C PRO A 4 2.24 -2.25 5.26
N LEU A 5 2.30 -1.04 4.70
CA LEU A 5 1.12 -0.29 4.23
C LEU A 5 0.29 -1.12 3.25
N SER A 6 0.95 -1.92 2.41
CA SER A 6 0.28 -2.79 1.43
C SER A 6 -0.72 -3.78 2.05
N ILE A 7 -0.53 -4.27 3.29
CA ILE A 7 -1.50 -5.20 3.92
C ILE A 7 -2.80 -4.50 4.32
N CYS A 8 -2.77 -3.17 4.44
CA CYS A 8 -3.92 -2.34 4.80
C CYS A 8 -4.75 -1.96 3.56
N LEU A 9 -4.27 -2.26 2.35
CA LEU A 9 -4.96 -1.97 1.10
C LEU A 9 -5.88 -3.12 0.67
N THR A 10 -6.68 -2.89 -0.37
CA THR A 10 -7.52 -3.92 -0.98
C THR A 10 -6.67 -4.99 -1.68
N LYS A 11 -7.31 -6.08 -2.14
CA LYS A 11 -6.63 -7.07 -2.98
C LYS A 11 -6.25 -6.46 -4.34
N SER A 12 -7.12 -5.67 -4.95
CA SER A 12 -6.86 -5.05 -6.26
C SER A 12 -5.70 -4.04 -6.19
N ASP A 13 -5.63 -3.22 -5.13
CA ASP A 13 -4.49 -2.30 -4.96
C ASP A 13 -3.16 -3.05 -4.80
N ARG A 14 -3.16 -4.17 -4.07
CA ARG A 14 -1.96 -5.02 -3.94
C ARG A 14 -1.55 -5.67 -5.26
N THR A 15 -2.52 -6.06 -6.08
CA THR A 15 -2.27 -6.55 -7.44
C THR A 15 -1.60 -5.47 -8.28
N LEU A 16 -2.12 -4.23 -8.27
CA LEU A 16 -1.49 -3.09 -8.96
C LEU A 16 -0.05 -2.87 -8.48
N LEU A 17 0.19 -2.84 -7.16
CA LEU A 17 1.55 -2.70 -6.61
C LEU A 17 2.51 -3.84 -7.00
N THR A 18 1.99 -5.00 -7.42
CA THR A 18 2.82 -6.16 -7.77
C THR A 18 3.13 -6.20 -9.26
N TYR A 19 2.16 -5.83 -10.11
CA TYR A 19 2.23 -6.06 -11.55
C TYR A 19 2.17 -4.78 -12.40
N GLY A 20 1.94 -3.62 -11.77
CA GLY A 20 1.65 -2.39 -12.50
C GLY A 20 0.31 -2.46 -13.24
N GLU A 21 0.20 -1.66 -14.28
CA GLU A 21 -0.95 -1.62 -15.20
C GLU A 21 -0.46 -1.39 -16.64
N PHE A 22 -1.23 -1.85 -17.62
CA PHE A 22 -0.96 -1.61 -19.03
C PHE A 22 -1.54 -0.28 -19.53
N GLU A 23 -1.00 0.20 -20.65
CA GLU A 23 -1.54 1.32 -21.41
C GLU A 23 -3.05 1.18 -21.65
N GLY A 24 -3.79 2.28 -21.57
CA GLY A 24 -5.24 2.32 -21.67
C GLY A 24 -5.98 2.36 -20.32
N ASN A 25 -5.47 1.67 -19.28
CA ASN A 25 -6.07 1.71 -17.93
C ASN A 25 -5.19 2.42 -16.89
N ARG A 26 -3.92 2.60 -17.21
CA ARG A 26 -2.89 3.15 -16.33
C ARG A 26 -3.34 4.42 -15.59
N ASN A 27 -3.85 5.44 -16.27
CA ASN A 27 -4.21 6.71 -15.63
C ASN A 27 -5.30 6.56 -14.54
N ASN A 28 -6.32 5.75 -14.83
CA ASN A 28 -7.40 5.47 -13.90
C ASN A 28 -6.90 4.63 -12.71
N SER A 29 -6.14 3.57 -12.97
CA SER A 29 -5.55 2.72 -11.94
C SER A 29 -4.56 3.50 -11.06
N SER A 30 -3.75 4.37 -11.65
CA SER A 30 -2.80 5.25 -10.94
C SER A 30 -3.52 6.22 -10.02
N TYR A 31 -4.53 6.93 -10.53
CA TYR A 31 -5.29 7.89 -9.73
C TYR A 31 -6.00 7.21 -8.55
N LYS A 32 -6.66 6.08 -8.82
CA LYS A 32 -7.31 5.25 -7.79
C LYS A 32 -6.29 4.79 -6.73
N LEU A 33 -5.16 4.22 -7.15
CA LEU A 33 -4.14 3.71 -6.24
C LEU A 33 -3.54 4.82 -5.38
N ALA A 34 -3.22 5.98 -5.98
CA ALA A 34 -2.71 7.15 -5.28
C ALA A 34 -3.66 7.59 -4.15
N ARG A 35 -4.96 7.73 -4.45
CA ARG A 35 -5.97 8.06 -3.43
C ARG A 35 -6.05 7.01 -2.34
N ASN A 36 -6.05 5.73 -2.71
CA ASN A 36 -6.12 4.62 -1.75
C ASN A 36 -4.91 4.61 -0.83
N LEU A 37 -3.71 4.88 -1.34
CA LEU A 37 -2.49 5.00 -0.54
C LEU A 37 -2.57 6.17 0.44
N LEU A 38 -2.91 7.38 -0.04
CA LEU A 38 -3.01 8.60 0.77
C LEU A 38 -4.11 8.52 1.84
N GLY A 39 -5.27 8.00 1.48
CA GLY A 39 -6.39 7.84 2.42
C GLY A 39 -6.09 6.80 3.49
N THR A 40 -5.48 5.67 3.10
CA THR A 40 -5.12 4.61 4.05
C THR A 40 -4.01 5.08 4.99
N SER A 41 -2.97 5.76 4.48
CA SER A 41 -1.90 6.29 5.32
C SER A 41 -2.41 7.35 6.30
N THR A 42 -3.31 8.23 5.86
CA THR A 42 -3.96 9.23 6.73
C THR A 42 -4.75 8.56 7.86
N LEU A 43 -5.54 7.53 7.55
CA LEU A 43 -6.29 6.78 8.55
C LEU A 43 -5.36 6.11 9.58
N LEU A 44 -4.25 5.50 9.13
CA LEU A 44 -3.27 4.88 10.01
C LEU A 44 -2.57 5.91 10.91
N THR A 45 -2.16 7.05 10.35
CA THR A 45 -1.55 8.17 11.10
C THR A 45 -2.50 8.69 12.18
N ARG A 46 -3.78 8.94 11.85
CA ARG A 46 -4.81 9.38 12.80
C ARG A 46 -4.98 8.40 13.97
N ASN A 47 -4.84 7.10 13.71
CA ASN A 47 -4.95 6.03 14.71
C ASN A 47 -3.60 5.66 15.36
N ARG A 48 -2.53 6.46 15.15
CA ARG A 48 -1.19 6.22 15.70
C ARG A 48 -0.60 4.85 15.36
N ILE A 49 -0.97 4.30 14.20
CA ILE A 49 -0.42 3.04 13.68
C ILE A 49 0.75 3.36 12.76
N ALA A 50 1.97 3.04 13.18
CA ALA A 50 3.15 3.18 12.34
C ALA A 50 3.11 2.20 11.15
N TYR A 51 3.47 2.69 9.95
CA TYR A 51 3.49 1.89 8.72
C TYR A 51 4.76 2.13 7.89
N TYR A 52 4.99 1.25 6.92
CA TYR A 52 6.09 1.33 5.95
C TYR A 52 5.72 0.61 4.64
N PRO A 53 6.32 0.93 3.49
CA PRO A 53 7.00 2.20 3.20
C PRO A 53 5.99 3.37 3.13
N GLN A 54 6.47 4.57 2.80
CA GLN A 54 5.61 5.74 2.63
C GLN A 54 4.74 5.61 1.36
N PRO A 55 3.56 6.28 1.29
CA PRO A 55 2.67 6.25 0.12
C PRO A 55 3.38 6.53 -1.20
N ARG A 56 4.22 7.58 -1.23
CA ARG A 56 5.01 7.97 -2.40
C ARG A 56 5.89 6.82 -2.90
N GLN A 57 6.62 6.17 -2.01
CA GLN A 57 7.52 5.06 -2.35
C GLN A 57 6.77 3.84 -2.93
N LEU A 58 5.55 3.55 -2.43
CA LEU A 58 4.72 2.50 -3.03
C LEU A 58 4.18 2.90 -4.41
N PHE A 59 3.83 4.18 -4.56
CA PHE A 59 3.32 4.70 -5.82
C PHE A 59 4.38 4.71 -6.91
N ASP A 60 5.59 5.19 -6.61
CA ASP A 60 6.73 5.18 -7.54
C ASP A 60 7.04 3.76 -8.01
N ARG A 61 7.06 2.78 -7.09
CA ARG A 61 7.24 1.37 -7.45
C ARG A 61 6.16 0.85 -8.40
N TYR A 62 4.91 1.27 -8.19
CA TYR A 62 3.83 0.92 -9.12
C TYR A 62 4.04 1.56 -10.50
N CYS A 63 4.49 2.82 -10.55
CA CYS A 63 4.83 3.52 -11.78
C CYS A 63 5.91 2.78 -12.58
N ASP A 64 6.95 2.30 -11.91
CA ASP A 64 8.02 1.49 -12.50
C ASP A 64 7.55 0.13 -13.04
N HIS A 65 6.47 -0.41 -12.47
CA HIS A 65 5.87 -1.69 -12.90
C HIS A 65 4.86 -1.52 -14.05
N CYS A 66 4.43 -0.30 -14.37
CA CYS A 66 3.50 -0.08 -15.48
C CYS A 66 4.15 -0.36 -16.84
N THR A 67 3.34 -0.68 -17.84
CA THR A 67 3.80 -0.92 -19.22
C THR A 67 3.01 -0.06 -20.22
N PRO A 68 3.61 1.01 -20.79
CA PRO A 68 4.96 1.49 -20.50
C PRO A 68 5.05 2.05 -19.06
N PRO A 69 6.27 2.23 -18.50
CA PRO A 69 6.45 2.89 -17.21
C PRO A 69 5.86 4.30 -17.20
N LEU A 70 5.45 4.76 -16.02
CA LEU A 70 5.00 6.14 -15.81
C LEU A 70 6.19 7.04 -15.54
N GLU A 71 6.32 8.11 -16.31
CA GLU A 71 7.34 9.14 -16.07
C GLU A 71 7.13 9.84 -14.72
N SER A 72 8.22 10.22 -14.05
CA SER A 72 8.15 10.84 -12.72
C SER A 72 7.25 12.09 -12.70
N THR A 73 7.29 12.92 -13.75
CA THR A 73 6.45 14.12 -13.84
C THR A 73 4.96 13.79 -13.95
N GLU A 74 4.61 12.72 -14.67
CA GLU A 74 3.24 12.21 -14.75
C GLU A 74 2.78 11.65 -13.40
N ALA A 75 3.65 10.87 -12.74
CA ALA A 75 3.40 10.35 -11.41
C ALA A 75 3.17 11.47 -10.36
N ASP A 76 4.00 12.51 -10.38
CA ASP A 76 3.85 13.68 -9.51
C ASP A 76 2.53 14.42 -9.76
N THR A 77 2.15 14.58 -11.03
CA THR A 77 0.89 15.20 -11.42
C THR A 77 -0.31 14.41 -10.92
N ILE A 78 -0.26 13.07 -11.02
CA ILE A 78 -1.30 12.18 -10.52
C ILE A 78 -1.41 12.25 -9.00
N LEU A 79 -0.28 12.18 -8.27
CA LEU A 79 -0.28 12.29 -6.81
C LEU A 79 -0.80 13.64 -6.34
N HIS A 80 -0.37 14.72 -6.98
CA HIS A 80 -0.85 16.06 -6.69
C HIS A 80 -2.36 16.14 -6.90
N SER A 81 -2.86 15.63 -8.03
CA SER A 81 -4.29 15.58 -8.33
C SER A 81 -5.08 14.73 -7.33
N ALA A 82 -4.54 13.57 -6.91
CA ALA A 82 -5.16 12.69 -5.93
C ALA A 82 -5.26 13.33 -4.55
N ASN A 83 -4.33 14.23 -4.21
CA ASN A 83 -4.28 14.94 -2.94
C ASN A 83 -5.09 16.24 -2.92
N LYS A 84 -5.64 16.70 -4.05
CA LYS A 84 -6.47 17.93 -4.11
C LYS A 84 -7.72 17.87 -3.24
N THR A 85 -8.26 16.67 -3.03
CA THR A 85 -9.45 16.44 -2.20
C THR A 85 -9.16 15.36 -1.17
N THR A 86 -9.90 15.37 -0.07
CA THR A 86 -9.77 14.37 0.99
C THR A 86 -9.85 12.96 0.42
N ALA A 87 -8.75 12.21 0.54
CA ALA A 87 -8.70 10.80 0.20
C ALA A 87 -9.19 9.94 1.36
N PHE A 88 -9.97 8.91 1.04
CA PHE A 88 -10.49 7.96 2.04
C PHE A 88 -9.72 6.64 1.94
N ALA A 89 -9.62 5.95 3.07
CA ALA A 89 -8.98 4.63 3.08
C ALA A 89 -9.73 3.66 2.17
N SER A 90 -8.97 2.81 1.48
CA SER A 90 -9.51 1.83 0.54
C SER A 90 -10.38 0.74 1.19
N ARG A 91 -10.33 0.66 2.52
CA ARG A 91 -11.01 -0.32 3.38
C ARG A 91 -11.41 0.35 4.69
N ASP A 92 -12.43 -0.18 5.35
CA ASP A 92 -12.80 0.24 6.69
C ASP A 92 -11.70 -0.10 7.73
N PHE A 93 -11.69 0.64 8.84
CA PHE A 93 -10.67 0.48 9.87
C PHE A 93 -10.68 -0.90 10.53
N GLY A 94 -11.86 -1.51 10.73
CA GLY A 94 -11.99 -2.84 11.32
C GLY A 94 -11.30 -3.91 10.47
N SER A 95 -11.56 -3.89 9.16
CA SER A 95 -10.90 -4.75 8.16
C SER A 95 -9.39 -4.58 8.12
N ILE A 96 -8.91 -3.33 8.25
CA ILE A 96 -7.47 -3.03 8.32
C ILE A 96 -6.86 -3.63 9.58
N VAL A 97 -7.48 -3.43 10.75
CA VAL A 97 -7.01 -3.99 12.03
C VAL A 97 -6.95 -5.51 11.98
N MET A 98 -7.94 -6.17 11.39
CA MET A 98 -7.94 -7.63 11.20
C MET A 98 -6.76 -8.09 10.34
N SER A 99 -6.45 -7.37 9.25
CA SER A 99 -5.31 -7.66 8.38
C SER A 99 -3.98 -7.50 9.13
N ILE A 100 -3.85 -6.45 9.96
CA ILE A 100 -2.68 -6.22 10.81
C ILE A 100 -2.52 -7.33 11.85
N ARG A 101 -3.60 -7.75 12.53
CA ARG A 101 -3.57 -8.85 13.51
C ARG A 101 -3.09 -10.15 12.89
N LYS A 102 -3.63 -10.52 11.72
CA LYS A 102 -3.21 -11.70 10.96
C LYS A 102 -1.73 -11.65 10.60
N TRP A 103 -1.25 -10.51 10.08
CA TRP A 103 0.17 -10.31 9.76
C TRP A 103 1.09 -10.43 10.98
N LYS A 104 0.70 -9.83 12.12
CA LYS A 104 1.45 -9.95 13.38
C LYS A 104 1.51 -11.40 13.87
N SER A 105 0.41 -12.15 13.77
CA SER A 105 0.36 -13.57 14.15
C SER A 105 1.32 -14.42 13.31
N HIS A 106 1.27 -14.29 11.99
CA HIS A 106 2.16 -15.03 11.08
C HIS A 106 3.65 -14.77 11.36
N ARG A 107 4.02 -13.55 11.78
CA ARG A 107 5.39 -13.23 12.18
C ARG A 107 5.81 -13.90 13.49
N LYS A 108 4.90 -14.07 14.44
CA LYS A 108 5.18 -14.77 15.71
C LYS A 108 5.44 -16.26 15.46
N SER A 109 4.60 -16.92 14.67
CA SER A 109 4.76 -18.34 14.32
C SER A 109 6.08 -18.60 13.58
N LYS A 110 6.44 -17.75 12.60
CA LYS A 110 7.72 -17.89 11.89
C LYS A 110 8.94 -17.72 12.81
N LYS A 111 8.86 -16.87 13.85
CA LYS A 111 9.94 -16.75 14.84
C LYS A 111 10.08 -17.98 15.74
N GLN A 112 8.98 -18.68 16.04
CA GLN A 112 9.01 -19.91 16.82
C GLN A 112 9.63 -21.08 16.04
N CYS A 113 9.36 -21.22 14.74
CA CYS A 113 9.94 -22.31 13.95
C CYS A 113 11.46 -22.20 13.75
N VAL A 114 12.07 -21.02 13.89
CA VAL A 114 13.53 -20.82 13.71
C VAL A 114 14.32 -21.09 15.00
N ARG A 115 13.64 -21.29 16.14
CA ARG A 115 14.29 -21.59 17.43
C ARG A 115 14.08 -23.05 17.82
N LYS A 116 14.81 -23.96 17.18
CA LYS A 116 15.19 -25.24 17.81
C LYS A 116 16.71 -25.41 17.67
N PRO A 117 17.50 -25.21 18.73
CA PRO A 117 18.83 -25.79 18.79
C PRO A 117 18.64 -27.32 18.77
N LYS A 118 19.42 -28.01 17.94
CA LYS A 118 19.65 -29.45 18.11
C LYS A 118 20.74 -29.56 19.18
N ASP A 119 20.40 -30.18 20.30
CA ASP A 119 21.39 -30.80 21.19
C ASP A 119 21.93 -32.09 20.54
#